data_AF-A0A1Y2ACU9-F1
#
_entry.id   AF-A0A1Y2ACU9-F1
#
_cell.length_a   1.000
_cell.length_b   1.000
_cell.length_c   1.000
_cell.angle_alpha   90.00
_cell.angle_beta   90.00
_cell.angle_gamma   90.00
#
_symmetry.space_group_name_H-M   'P 1'
#
loop_
_entity.id
_entity.type
_entity.pdbx_description
1 polymer ?
#
loop_
_entity_poly.entity_id
_entity_poly.type
_entity_poly.pdbx_seq_one_letter_code
_entity_poly.pdbx_strand_id
1 'polypeptide(L)'
;MKKNYLYLPLLLTCGFGKILCEEAHLFEPSSYSRSYLMNLTERKRCDTDDDCPQFSVCEGKSPFQFCKFEKFLCVGNENDNCQHINSALWDEKDEAVIYKNIFNSIFRFKFGIRPIMKTCTKEQVDKGECKTKECSINEDCMSGLCYSNNCITEQPIYVCAGTNKYERYLFNCKKLNNMECHTSSECYSDYCDNGYCKKAKLFMLYYHSFKDNAVPVLFVIMCLPFVLYFFLKIEEKYNKYENLKSNEEDKRN
;
A
#
# COMPACT_ATOMS: atom_id res chain seq x y z
N MET A 1 1.42 54.47 -38.66
CA MET A 1 0.58 53.39 -38.09
C MET A 1 1.23 52.90 -36.79
N LYS A 2 0.69 53.28 -35.63
CA LYS A 2 1.17 52.81 -34.32
C LYS A 2 0.52 51.45 -34.02
N LYS A 3 1.33 50.39 -33.94
CA LYS A 3 0.87 49.05 -33.58
C LYS A 3 0.73 48.96 -32.05
N ASN A 4 -0.47 48.68 -31.57
CA ASN A 4 -0.79 48.49 -30.15
C ASN A 4 -0.29 47.12 -29.66
N TYR A 5 0.90 47.07 -29.07
CA TYR A 5 1.48 45.85 -28.48
C TYR A 5 1.10 45.60 -27.02
N LEU A 6 0.17 46.39 -26.46
CA LEU A 6 -0.14 46.37 -25.02
C LEU A 6 -1.02 45.19 -24.57
N TYR A 7 -1.60 44.42 -25.49
CA TYR A 7 -2.54 43.32 -25.14
C TYR A 7 -1.90 41.92 -25.11
N LEU A 8 -0.65 41.77 -25.57
CA LEU A 8 0.02 40.46 -25.63
C LEU A 8 0.43 39.88 -24.26
N PRO A 9 0.90 40.65 -23.26
CA PRO A 9 1.29 40.07 -21.97
C PRO A 9 0.10 39.66 -21.09
N LEU A 10 -1.10 40.21 -21.31
CA LEU A 10 -2.30 39.88 -20.52
C LEU A 10 -2.91 38.51 -20.90
N LEU A 11 -2.77 38.09 -22.17
CA LEU A 11 -3.24 36.78 -22.63
C LEU A 11 -2.33 35.64 -22.17
N LEU A 12 -1.02 35.90 -22.00
CA LEU A 12 -0.06 34.91 -21.50
C LEU A 12 -0.27 34.60 -20.01
N THR A 13 -0.61 35.59 -19.18
CA THR A 13 -0.84 35.35 -17.74
C THR A 13 -2.11 34.54 -17.44
N CYS A 14 -3.12 34.55 -18.31
CA CYS A 14 -4.32 33.70 -18.12
C CYS A 14 -4.14 32.27 -18.66
N GLY A 15 -3.26 32.05 -19.63
CA GLY A 15 -2.99 30.72 -20.19
C GLY A 15 -2.29 29.78 -19.20
N PHE A 16 -1.35 30.29 -18.41
CA PHE A 16 -0.66 29.50 -17.38
C PHE A 16 -1.50 29.24 -16.13
N GLY A 17 -2.57 30.00 -15.89
CA GLY A 17 -3.45 29.82 -14.73
C GLY A 17 -4.34 28.56 -14.83
N LYS A 18 -4.71 28.13 -16.04
CA LYS A 18 -5.58 26.95 -16.21
C LYS A 18 -4.87 25.61 -15.96
N ILE A 19 -3.55 25.54 -16.14
CA ILE A 19 -2.77 24.31 -15.93
C ILE A 19 -2.56 24.02 -14.43
N LEU A 20 -2.75 25.00 -13.55
CA LEU A 20 -2.48 24.86 -12.12
C LEU A 20 -3.74 24.63 -11.26
N CYS A 21 -4.93 24.52 -11.88
CA CYS A 21 -6.20 24.35 -11.15
C CYS A 21 -6.95 23.09 -11.58
N GLU A 22 -6.26 22.03 -11.94
CA GLU A 22 -6.90 20.71 -11.95
C GLU A 22 -7.00 20.28 -10.49
N GLU A 23 -8.22 20.34 -9.95
CA GLU A 23 -8.50 19.89 -8.59
C GLU A 23 -8.24 18.38 -8.54
N ALA A 24 -7.13 17.99 -7.91
CA ALA A 24 -6.82 16.60 -7.71
C ALA A 24 -7.87 16.01 -6.75
N HIS A 25 -8.83 15.28 -7.30
CA HIS A 25 -9.86 14.61 -6.52
C HIS A 25 -9.26 13.37 -5.85
N LEU A 26 -9.50 13.20 -4.55
CA LEU A 26 -9.08 12.00 -3.83
C LEU A 26 -9.85 10.75 -4.31
N PHE A 27 -11.10 10.94 -4.71
CA PHE A 27 -11.96 9.90 -5.25
C PHE A 27 -12.42 10.27 -6.64
N GLU A 28 -12.31 9.30 -7.54
CA GLU A 28 -12.85 9.39 -8.88
C GLU A 28 -13.91 8.30 -9.05
N PRO A 29 -15.11 8.64 -9.56
CA PRO A 29 -16.13 7.63 -9.82
C PRO A 29 -15.61 6.66 -10.88
N SER A 30 -15.76 5.36 -10.63
CA SER A 30 -15.42 4.32 -11.60
C SER A 30 -16.67 3.56 -12.04
N SER A 31 -16.60 2.95 -13.22
CA SER A 31 -17.62 2.00 -13.70
C SER A 31 -17.34 0.55 -13.28
N TYR A 32 -16.31 0.31 -12.47
CA TYR A 32 -15.92 -1.04 -12.07
C TYR A 32 -16.63 -1.44 -10.78
N SER A 33 -17.26 -2.60 -10.78
CA SER A 33 -17.83 -3.21 -9.58
C SER A 33 -16.83 -4.13 -8.89
N ARG A 34 -17.10 -4.49 -7.62
CA ARG A 34 -16.28 -5.48 -6.90
C ARG A 34 -16.26 -6.83 -7.62
N SER A 35 -17.41 -7.28 -8.12
CA SER A 35 -17.55 -8.52 -8.88
C SER A 35 -16.72 -8.50 -10.15
N TYR A 36 -16.71 -7.39 -10.88
CA TYR A 36 -15.87 -7.22 -12.07
C TYR A 36 -14.39 -7.36 -11.71
N LEU A 37 -13.91 -6.60 -10.72
CA LEU A 37 -12.50 -6.60 -10.32
C LEU A 37 -12.02 -7.98 -9.86
N MET A 38 -12.83 -8.70 -9.09
CA MET A 38 -12.50 -10.04 -8.59
C MET A 38 -12.48 -11.12 -9.68
N ASN A 39 -13.24 -10.92 -10.77
CA ASN A 39 -13.32 -11.86 -11.89
C ASN A 39 -12.25 -11.61 -12.96
N LEU A 40 -11.40 -10.59 -12.80
CA LEU A 40 -10.26 -10.35 -13.70
C LEU A 40 -9.17 -11.39 -13.46
N THR A 41 -9.04 -12.33 -14.40
CA THR A 41 -8.05 -13.40 -14.39
C THR A 41 -6.88 -13.15 -15.35
N GLU A 42 -7.06 -12.33 -16.38
CA GLU A 42 -6.08 -12.13 -17.45
C GLU A 42 -5.36 -10.79 -17.34
N ARG A 43 -4.01 -10.83 -17.37
CA ARG A 43 -3.20 -9.61 -17.36
C ARG A 43 -3.15 -9.03 -18.76
N LYS A 44 -3.57 -7.78 -18.90
CA LYS A 44 -3.38 -7.04 -20.14
C LYS A 44 -1.91 -6.62 -20.25
N ARG A 45 -1.24 -6.99 -21.34
CA ARG A 45 0.09 -6.46 -21.67
C ARG A 45 -0.04 -5.01 -22.13
N CYS A 46 1.01 -4.23 -21.92
CA CYS A 46 1.09 -2.84 -22.34
C CYS A 46 2.52 -2.50 -22.72
N ASP A 47 2.67 -1.51 -23.61
CA ASP A 47 3.94 -0.87 -23.90
C ASP A 47 4.00 0.52 -23.24
N THR A 48 2.84 1.17 -23.11
CA THR A 48 2.64 2.49 -22.51
C THR A 48 1.41 2.54 -21.61
N ASP A 49 1.25 3.60 -20.82
CA ASP A 49 0.07 3.79 -19.97
C ASP A 49 -1.23 3.94 -20.78
N ASP A 50 -1.15 4.42 -22.04
CA ASP A 50 -2.30 4.58 -22.92
C ASP A 50 -2.91 3.24 -23.36
N ASP A 51 -2.14 2.15 -23.28
CA ASP A 51 -2.63 0.80 -23.56
C ASP A 51 -3.50 0.27 -22.42
N CYS A 52 -3.50 0.93 -21.27
CA CYS A 52 -4.11 0.43 -20.05
C CYS A 52 -5.54 0.96 -19.83
N PRO A 53 -6.44 0.14 -19.24
CA PRO A 53 -7.76 0.60 -18.85
C PRO A 53 -7.70 1.81 -17.91
N GLN A 54 -8.81 2.53 -17.78
CA GLN A 54 -8.91 3.64 -16.84
C GLN A 54 -8.50 3.19 -15.42
N PHE A 55 -7.75 4.04 -14.71
CA PHE A 55 -7.21 3.79 -13.37
C PHE A 55 -6.22 2.61 -13.28
N SER A 56 -5.44 2.42 -14.33
CA SER A 56 -4.32 1.48 -14.33
C SER A 56 -3.11 2.06 -15.03
N VAL A 57 -1.94 1.60 -14.61
CA VAL A 57 -0.63 2.06 -15.11
C VAL A 57 0.14 0.88 -15.69
N CYS A 58 0.95 1.14 -16.70
CA CYS A 58 1.79 0.15 -17.32
C CYS A 58 3.05 -0.08 -16.46
N GLU A 59 3.03 -1.13 -15.63
CA GLU A 59 4.15 -1.45 -14.73
C GLU A 59 4.91 -2.69 -15.23
N GLY A 60 6.24 -2.64 -15.12
CA GLY A 60 7.14 -3.77 -15.43
C GLY A 60 8.39 -3.33 -16.19
N LYS A 61 9.13 -4.31 -16.71
CA LYS A 61 10.27 -4.08 -17.61
C LYS A 61 10.02 -4.81 -18.91
N SER A 62 10.22 -4.13 -20.04
CA SER A 62 10.11 -4.76 -21.36
C SER A 62 10.94 -6.05 -21.42
N PRO A 63 10.40 -7.17 -21.95
CA PRO A 63 9.09 -7.30 -22.62
C PRO A 63 7.93 -7.73 -21.70
N PHE A 64 8.09 -7.68 -20.38
CA PHE A 64 7.13 -8.18 -19.38
C PHE A 64 6.42 -7.04 -18.65
N GLN A 65 5.84 -6.11 -19.41
CA GLN A 65 5.01 -5.02 -18.90
C GLN A 65 3.53 -5.39 -18.94
N PHE A 66 2.80 -5.02 -17.89
CA PHE A 66 1.38 -5.31 -17.76
C PHE A 66 0.65 -4.14 -17.10
N CYS A 67 -0.61 -3.97 -17.45
CA CYS A 67 -1.48 -3.00 -16.81
C CYS A 67 -1.77 -3.43 -15.38
N LYS A 68 -1.33 -2.61 -14.44
CA LYS A 68 -1.63 -2.76 -13.03
C LYS A 68 -2.63 -1.70 -12.64
N PHE A 69 -3.79 -2.17 -12.23
CA PHE A 69 -4.81 -1.31 -11.68
C PHE A 69 -4.40 -0.74 -10.32
N GLU A 70 -4.85 0.49 -10.10
CA GLU A 70 -4.71 1.16 -8.83
C GLU A 70 -5.70 0.61 -7.79
N LYS A 71 -6.01 1.42 -6.77
CA LYS A 71 -6.86 1.03 -5.66
C LYS A 71 -8.27 1.52 -5.86
N PHE A 72 -9.22 0.69 -5.44
CA PHE A 72 -10.64 0.99 -5.46
C PHE A 72 -11.25 0.74 -4.08
N LEU A 73 -12.25 1.53 -3.76
CA LEU A 73 -13.08 1.40 -2.58
C LEU A 73 -14.48 1.01 -3.00
N CYS A 74 -14.94 -0.15 -2.55
CA CYS A 74 -16.25 -0.69 -2.90
C CYS A 74 -17.10 -0.77 -1.62
N VAL A 75 -18.14 0.05 -1.53
CA VAL A 75 -19.12 0.01 -0.43
C VAL A 75 -20.25 -0.90 -0.84
N GLY A 76 -20.62 -1.85 0.03
CA GLY A 76 -21.86 -2.58 -0.16
C GLY A 76 -21.77 -3.82 -1.05
N ASN A 77 -22.67 -3.89 -2.01
CA ASN A 77 -22.91 -5.10 -2.79
C ASN A 77 -21.82 -5.32 -3.83
N GLU A 78 -21.74 -6.55 -4.32
CA GLU A 78 -20.72 -6.94 -5.30
C GLU A 78 -20.84 -6.22 -6.64
N ASN A 79 -22.04 -5.77 -6.98
CA ASN A 79 -22.35 -5.17 -8.27
C ASN A 79 -22.40 -3.64 -8.23
N ASP A 80 -22.23 -3.04 -7.04
CA ASP A 80 -22.19 -1.59 -6.92
C ASP A 80 -20.86 -1.07 -7.46
N ASN A 81 -20.90 0.10 -8.10
CA ASN A 81 -19.71 0.74 -8.63
C ASN A 81 -18.76 1.16 -7.50
N CYS A 82 -17.50 0.80 -7.65
CA CYS A 82 -16.44 1.20 -6.75
C CYS A 82 -15.96 2.62 -7.09
N GLN A 83 -15.33 3.28 -6.12
CA GLN A 83 -14.66 4.55 -6.29
C GLN A 83 -13.15 4.31 -6.41
N HIS A 84 -12.51 4.87 -7.42
CA HIS A 84 -11.06 4.87 -7.50
C HIS A 84 -10.48 5.76 -6.40
N ILE A 85 -9.40 5.30 -5.76
CA ILE A 85 -8.67 6.07 -4.74
C ILE A 85 -7.33 6.49 -5.34
N ASN A 86 -7.12 7.80 -5.42
CA ASN A 86 -5.83 8.32 -5.84
C ASN A 86 -4.77 8.05 -4.77
N SER A 87 -3.98 7.00 -4.98
CA SER A 87 -2.95 6.55 -4.04
C SER A 87 -1.79 7.52 -3.86
N ALA A 88 -1.60 8.47 -4.78
CA ALA A 88 -0.62 9.54 -4.59
C ALA A 88 -1.06 10.50 -3.47
N LEU A 89 -2.37 10.67 -3.27
CA LEU A 89 -2.94 11.59 -2.28
C LEU A 89 -3.16 10.92 -0.91
N TRP A 90 -3.22 9.58 -0.83
CA TRP A 90 -3.67 8.86 0.37
C TRP A 90 -2.71 7.78 0.87
N ASP A 91 -2.35 7.87 2.16
CA ASP A 91 -1.62 6.86 2.91
C ASP A 91 -2.62 5.91 3.55
N GLU A 92 -2.62 4.69 3.05
CA GLU A 92 -3.47 3.62 3.54
C GLU A 92 -3.08 3.12 4.93
N LYS A 93 -1.79 3.12 5.28
CA LYS A 93 -1.32 2.62 6.58
C LYS A 93 -1.80 3.54 7.68
N ASP A 94 -1.64 4.83 7.44
CA ASP A 94 -2.03 5.86 8.40
C ASP A 94 -3.51 6.26 8.27
N GLU A 95 -4.20 5.81 7.22
CA GLU A 95 -5.52 6.31 6.83
C GLU A 95 -5.52 7.84 6.84
N ALA A 96 -4.48 8.41 6.22
CA ALA A 96 -4.19 9.82 6.27
C ALA A 96 -3.66 10.30 4.92
N VAL A 97 -3.82 11.59 4.64
CA VAL A 97 -3.37 12.17 3.36
C VAL A 97 -1.85 12.39 3.42
N ILE A 98 -1.12 11.94 2.40
CA ILE A 98 0.37 11.95 2.34
C ILE A 98 0.94 13.37 2.27
N TYR A 99 0.20 14.32 1.67
CA TYR A 99 0.66 15.69 1.41
C TYR A 99 0.72 16.59 2.67
N LYS A 100 1.56 16.24 3.64
CA LYS A 100 1.81 17.09 4.82
C LYS A 100 2.83 18.21 4.59
N ASN A 101 3.68 18.17 3.54
CA ASN A 101 4.88 19.01 3.52
C ASN A 101 4.97 20.15 2.48
N ILE A 102 4.28 20.10 1.34
CA ILE A 102 4.43 21.17 0.31
C ILE A 102 3.18 22.07 0.24
N PHE A 103 1.98 21.48 0.23
CA PHE A 103 0.72 22.23 0.09
C PHE A 103 0.21 22.87 1.39
N ASN A 104 0.67 22.40 2.55
CA ASN A 104 0.28 22.93 3.87
C ASN A 104 0.68 24.40 4.10
N SER A 105 1.64 24.92 3.32
CA SER A 105 2.09 26.32 3.42
C SER A 105 1.26 27.29 2.59
N ILE A 106 0.71 26.85 1.45
CA ILE A 106 -0.01 27.73 0.50
C ILE A 106 -1.53 27.56 0.63
N PHE A 107 -2.00 26.32 0.78
CA PHE A 107 -3.41 26.01 1.01
C PHE A 107 -3.55 25.51 2.45
N ARG A 108 -3.46 26.41 3.42
CA ARG A 108 -4.06 26.23 4.76
C ARG A 108 -5.59 26.22 4.64
N PHE A 109 -6.13 25.42 3.72
CA PHE A 109 -7.57 25.27 3.66
C PHE A 109 -7.98 24.42 4.86
N LYS A 110 -8.66 25.14 5.75
CA LYS A 110 -9.45 24.70 6.88
C LYS A 110 -10.48 23.59 6.55
N PHE A 111 -10.58 23.17 5.29
CA PHE A 111 -11.39 22.04 4.86
C PHE A 111 -10.57 20.77 5.02
N GLY A 112 -10.92 19.98 6.03
CA GLY A 112 -10.52 18.59 6.05
C GLY A 112 -10.82 17.93 4.72
N ILE A 113 -9.91 17.11 4.22
CA ILE A 113 -10.15 16.32 3.01
C ILE A 113 -11.39 15.46 3.28
N ARG A 114 -12.43 15.74 2.50
CA ARG A 114 -13.71 15.04 2.50
C ARG A 114 -13.79 14.19 1.24
N PRO A 115 -14.50 13.06 1.28
CA PRO A 115 -15.13 12.46 2.46
C PRO A 115 -14.12 11.83 3.45
N ILE A 116 -14.55 11.68 4.71
CA ILE A 116 -13.85 10.99 5.80
C ILE A 116 -13.88 9.49 5.52
N MET A 117 -12.68 8.93 5.39
CA MET A 117 -12.48 7.53 5.00
C MET A 117 -12.65 6.53 6.14
N LYS A 118 -12.25 6.92 7.35
CA LYS A 118 -12.37 6.04 8.50
C LYS A 118 -13.85 5.94 8.88
N THR A 119 -14.38 4.74 8.83
CA THR A 119 -15.76 4.41 9.18
C THR A 119 -15.78 3.36 10.30
N CYS A 120 -16.79 3.44 11.16
CA CYS A 120 -17.05 2.46 12.22
C CYS A 120 -18.40 1.76 11.97
N THR A 121 -18.67 0.64 12.65
CA THR A 121 -20.07 0.18 12.77
C THR A 121 -20.80 1.04 13.81
N LYS A 122 -22.13 1.13 13.71
CA LYS A 122 -22.94 1.85 14.70
C LYS A 122 -22.70 1.31 16.12
N GLU A 123 -22.64 -0.01 16.27
CA GLU A 123 -22.39 -0.69 17.54
C GLU A 123 -21.06 -0.26 18.18
N GLN A 124 -19.99 -0.16 17.39
CA GLN A 124 -18.68 0.28 17.90
C GLN A 124 -18.70 1.74 18.38
N VAL A 125 -19.48 2.61 17.72
CA VAL A 125 -19.64 4.01 18.13
C VAL A 125 -20.45 4.09 19.43
N ASP A 126 -21.55 3.36 19.52
CA ASP A 126 -22.40 3.32 20.73
C ASP A 126 -21.64 2.77 21.95
N LYS A 127 -20.71 1.82 21.74
CA LYS A 127 -19.79 1.28 22.78
C LYS A 127 -18.56 2.16 23.05
N GLY A 128 -18.30 3.17 22.22
CA GLY A 128 -17.10 4.02 22.33
C GLY A 128 -15.78 3.34 21.93
N GLU A 129 -15.83 2.19 21.25
CA GLU A 129 -14.67 1.39 20.83
C GLU A 129 -14.02 1.93 19.54
N CYS A 130 -14.79 2.68 18.74
CA CYS A 130 -14.32 3.26 17.49
C CYS A 130 -14.69 4.74 17.41
N LYS A 131 -13.72 5.57 16.99
CA LYS A 131 -13.89 7.00 16.76
C LYS A 131 -13.32 7.38 15.40
N THR A 132 -14.04 8.24 14.69
CA THR A 132 -13.65 8.79 13.40
C THR A 132 -13.34 10.27 13.55
N LYS A 133 -12.96 10.93 12.45
CA LYS A 133 -12.99 12.40 12.42
C LYS A 133 -14.43 12.86 12.54
N GLU A 134 -14.67 13.98 13.21
CA GLU A 134 -16.01 14.51 13.37
C GLU A 134 -16.64 14.84 12.01
N CYS A 135 -17.84 14.30 11.79
CA CYS A 135 -18.72 14.62 10.67
C CYS A 135 -19.88 15.48 11.18
N SER A 136 -20.40 16.36 10.33
CA SER A 136 -21.61 17.15 10.63
C SER A 136 -22.79 16.76 9.75
N ILE A 137 -22.52 16.26 8.54
CA ILE A 137 -23.50 15.82 7.56
C ILE A 137 -23.05 14.49 6.94
N ASN A 138 -23.99 13.77 6.31
CA ASN A 138 -23.75 12.46 5.71
C ASN A 138 -22.69 12.49 4.61
N GLU A 139 -22.67 13.58 3.83
CA GLU A 139 -21.75 13.83 2.73
C GLU A 139 -20.30 14.02 3.20
N ASP A 140 -20.09 14.24 4.50
CA ASP A 140 -18.75 14.27 5.10
C ASP A 140 -18.14 12.88 5.18
N CYS A 141 -18.93 11.82 5.11
CA CYS A 141 -18.51 10.44 5.30
C CYS A 141 -18.49 9.68 4.00
N MET A 142 -17.46 8.84 3.79
CA MET A 142 -17.34 8.06 2.56
C MET A 142 -18.47 7.03 2.42
N SER A 143 -18.95 6.52 3.55
CA SER A 143 -20.14 5.66 3.65
C SER A 143 -21.46 6.38 3.39
N GLY A 144 -21.48 7.72 3.36
CA GLY A 144 -22.71 8.51 3.28
C GLY A 144 -23.53 8.53 4.57
N LEU A 145 -22.96 8.15 5.72
CA LEU A 145 -23.67 8.11 7.00
C LEU A 145 -22.86 8.75 8.13
N CYS A 146 -23.40 9.83 8.69
CA CYS A 146 -22.89 10.50 9.88
C CYS A 146 -23.83 10.27 11.07
N TYR A 147 -23.31 9.69 12.15
CA TYR A 147 -24.07 9.36 13.35
C TYR A 147 -23.26 9.69 14.61
N SER A 148 -23.84 10.46 15.53
CA SER A 148 -23.17 10.90 16.77
C SER A 148 -21.79 11.52 16.50
N ASN A 149 -21.73 12.42 15.50
CA ASN A 149 -20.50 13.04 14.98
C ASN A 149 -19.43 12.04 14.52
N ASN A 150 -19.80 10.80 14.16
CA ASN A 150 -18.88 9.81 13.64
C ASN A 150 -19.38 9.23 12.32
N CYS A 151 -18.46 8.94 11.40
CA CYS A 151 -18.80 8.23 10.17
C CYS A 151 -19.05 6.75 10.47
N ILE A 152 -20.27 6.30 10.19
CA ILE A 152 -20.67 4.90 10.38
C ILE A 152 -20.91 4.22 9.04
N THR A 153 -20.91 2.89 9.01
CA THR A 153 -21.41 2.12 7.88
C THR A 153 -22.31 1.01 8.36
N GLU A 154 -23.32 0.69 7.55
CA GLU A 154 -24.19 -0.49 7.72
C GLU A 154 -23.72 -1.65 6.84
N GLN A 155 -22.86 -1.36 5.86
CA GLN A 155 -22.37 -2.32 4.88
C GLN A 155 -20.84 -2.44 4.94
N PRO A 156 -20.30 -3.63 4.63
CA PRO A 156 -18.86 -3.80 4.56
C PRO A 156 -18.26 -2.94 3.43
N ILE A 157 -17.13 -2.31 3.74
CA ILE A 157 -16.34 -1.54 2.79
C ILE A 157 -15.10 -2.34 2.43
N TYR A 158 -14.86 -2.55 1.14
CA TYR A 158 -13.73 -3.30 0.62
C TYR A 158 -12.73 -2.39 -0.05
N VAL A 159 -11.45 -2.63 0.20
CA VAL A 159 -10.34 -2.09 -0.56
C VAL A 159 -9.90 -3.16 -1.55
N CYS A 160 -10.03 -2.85 -2.84
CA CYS A 160 -9.59 -3.67 -3.95
C CYS A 160 -8.32 -3.08 -4.54
N ALA A 161 -7.24 -3.85 -4.58
CA ALA A 161 -5.97 -3.40 -5.15
C ALA A 161 -5.39 -4.46 -6.09
N GLY A 162 -4.75 -4.00 -7.17
CA GLY A 162 -3.98 -4.85 -8.05
C GLY A 162 -2.82 -5.55 -7.32
N THR A 163 -2.64 -6.85 -7.53
CA THR A 163 -1.57 -7.64 -6.91
C THR A 163 -0.35 -7.73 -7.84
N ASN A 164 0.85 -7.60 -7.27
CA ASN A 164 2.09 -7.80 -8.02
C ASN A 164 2.44 -9.29 -8.19
N LYS A 165 1.86 -10.16 -7.36
CA LYS A 165 2.19 -11.59 -7.32
C LYS A 165 1.53 -12.32 -8.49
N TYR A 166 2.18 -13.35 -9.02
CA TYR A 166 1.62 -14.29 -10.03
C TYR A 166 0.49 -15.16 -9.45
N GLU A 167 -0.42 -14.55 -8.69
CA GLU A 167 -1.59 -15.20 -8.15
C GLU A 167 -2.65 -15.37 -9.26
N ARG A 168 -3.56 -16.34 -9.06
CA ARG A 168 -4.66 -16.63 -9.99
C ARG A 168 -5.59 -15.42 -10.20
N TYR A 169 -5.66 -14.52 -9.23
CA TYR A 169 -6.47 -13.31 -9.26
C TYR A 169 -5.57 -12.08 -9.31
N LEU A 170 -5.89 -11.15 -10.21
CA LEU A 170 -5.13 -9.91 -10.38
C LEU A 170 -5.46 -8.86 -9.34
N PHE A 171 -6.58 -9.03 -8.65
CA PHE A 171 -7.03 -8.17 -7.59
C PHE A 171 -7.19 -8.93 -6.29
N ASN A 172 -6.97 -8.20 -5.21
CA ASN A 172 -7.32 -8.63 -3.88
C ASN A 172 -8.27 -7.59 -3.28
N CYS A 173 -9.53 -7.99 -3.06
CA CYS A 173 -10.52 -7.18 -2.38
C CYS A 173 -10.70 -7.67 -0.96
N LYS A 174 -10.28 -6.84 0.01
CA LYS A 174 -10.38 -7.16 1.44
C LYS A 174 -11.09 -6.05 2.19
N LYS A 175 -11.69 -6.39 3.33
CA LYS A 175 -12.43 -5.47 4.17
C LYS A 175 -11.50 -4.41 4.78
N LEU A 176 -11.96 -3.16 4.79
CA LEU A 176 -11.28 -2.02 5.41
C LEU A 176 -11.19 -2.21 6.94
N ASN A 177 -10.33 -1.44 7.60
CA ASN A 177 -10.28 -1.43 9.06
C ASN A 177 -11.63 -1.04 9.70
N ASN A 178 -11.88 -1.58 10.88
CA ASN A 178 -13.11 -1.52 11.69
C ASN A 178 -14.34 -2.20 11.08
N MET A 179 -14.23 -2.82 9.90
CA MET A 179 -15.25 -3.72 9.38
C MET A 179 -15.26 -5.04 10.14
N GLU A 180 -16.42 -5.69 10.24
CA GLU A 180 -16.56 -7.00 10.87
C GLU A 180 -15.81 -8.09 10.08
N CYS A 181 -15.12 -9.00 10.78
CA CYS A 181 -14.36 -10.10 10.21
C CYS A 181 -14.45 -11.37 11.06
N HIS A 182 -14.35 -12.53 10.42
CA HIS A 182 -14.19 -13.81 11.12
C HIS A 182 -12.74 -14.30 11.10
N THR A 183 -12.00 -13.93 10.05
CA THR A 183 -10.61 -14.33 9.83
C THR A 183 -9.74 -13.14 9.47
N SER A 184 -8.45 -13.20 9.83
CA SER A 184 -7.48 -12.18 9.45
C SER A 184 -7.36 -11.99 7.93
N SER A 185 -7.55 -13.06 7.14
CA SER A 185 -7.49 -13.01 5.68
C SER A 185 -8.57 -12.16 5.02
N GLU A 186 -9.68 -11.89 5.72
CA GLU A 186 -10.73 -10.99 5.22
C GLU A 186 -10.32 -9.52 5.30
N CYS A 187 -9.36 -9.18 6.16
CA CYS A 187 -8.97 -7.81 6.44
C CYS A 187 -7.85 -7.35 5.53
N TYR A 188 -7.94 -6.14 5.02
CA TYR A 188 -6.89 -5.57 4.18
C TYR A 188 -5.54 -5.48 4.92
N SER A 189 -5.58 -5.27 6.23
CA SER A 189 -4.43 -5.30 7.13
C SER A 189 -3.90 -6.70 7.45
N ASP A 190 -4.55 -7.76 6.97
CA ASP A 190 -4.32 -9.15 7.37
C ASP A 190 -4.40 -9.36 8.89
N TYR A 191 -5.25 -8.59 9.57
CA TYR A 191 -5.41 -8.67 11.02
C TYR A 191 -6.87 -8.43 11.47
N CYS A 192 -7.48 -9.49 12.02
CA CYS A 192 -8.80 -9.47 12.64
C CYS A 192 -8.64 -9.61 14.16
N ASP A 193 -9.21 -8.66 14.92
CA ASP A 193 -9.14 -8.63 16.39
C ASP A 193 -10.52 -8.27 16.96
N ASN A 194 -10.99 -9.07 17.91
CA ASN A 194 -12.32 -8.96 18.51
C ASN A 194 -13.45 -8.89 17.46
N GLY A 195 -13.34 -9.66 16.38
CA GLY A 195 -14.32 -9.70 15.30
C GLY A 195 -14.29 -8.49 14.36
N TYR A 196 -13.28 -7.62 14.44
CA TYR A 196 -13.14 -6.46 13.58
C TYR A 196 -11.75 -6.33 12.97
N CYS A 197 -11.67 -5.85 11.73
CA CYS A 197 -10.40 -5.58 11.07
C CYS A 197 -9.69 -4.45 11.81
N LYS A 198 -8.41 -4.63 12.13
CA LYS A 198 -7.60 -3.61 12.80
C LYS A 198 -6.32 -3.36 12.02
N LYS A 199 -5.75 -2.16 12.16
CA LYS A 199 -4.41 -1.89 11.64
C LYS A 199 -3.42 -2.89 12.23
N ALA A 200 -2.64 -3.54 11.36
CA ALA A 200 -1.56 -4.41 11.82
C ALA A 200 -0.60 -3.58 12.67
N LYS A 201 -0.44 -3.92 13.95
CA LYS A 201 0.59 -3.30 14.78
C LYS A 201 1.95 -3.63 14.16
N LEU A 202 2.84 -2.64 13.99
CA LEU A 202 4.20 -2.82 13.45
C LEU A 202 4.94 -4.01 14.09
N PHE A 203 4.68 -4.27 15.37
CA PHE A 203 5.23 -5.40 16.11
C PHE A 203 4.81 -6.77 15.55
N MET A 204 3.57 -6.92 15.06
CA MET A 204 3.10 -8.15 14.40
C MET A 204 3.77 -8.39 13.05
N LEU A 205 3.94 -7.32 12.25
CA LEU A 205 4.67 -7.42 10.97
C LEU A 205 6.13 -7.82 11.20
N TYR A 206 6.77 -7.27 12.23
CA TYR A 206 8.11 -7.66 12.65
C TYR A 206 8.17 -9.13 13.07
N TYR A 207 7.18 -9.61 13.83
CA TYR A 207 7.15 -10.99 14.31
C TYR A 207 6.95 -12.01 13.16
N HIS A 208 6.13 -11.69 12.16
CA HIS A 208 5.94 -12.57 10.99
C HIS A 208 7.21 -12.65 10.14
N SER A 209 7.86 -11.50 9.90
CA SER A 209 9.16 -11.44 9.22
C SER A 209 10.25 -12.20 9.99
N PHE A 210 10.21 -12.17 11.33
CA PHE A 210 11.14 -12.93 12.15
C PHE A 210 10.85 -14.44 12.07
N LYS A 211 9.59 -14.87 12.06
CA LYS A 211 9.23 -16.30 11.99
C LYS A 211 9.68 -16.96 10.68
N ASP A 212 9.54 -16.25 9.57
CA ASP A 212 9.94 -16.75 8.25
C ASP A 212 11.47 -16.79 8.08
N ASN A 213 12.20 -15.94 8.83
CA ASN A 213 13.67 -15.89 8.82
C ASN A 213 14.33 -16.55 10.04
N ALA A 214 13.58 -16.98 11.05
CA ALA A 214 14.12 -17.55 12.28
C ALA A 214 14.82 -18.88 12.01
N VAL A 215 14.26 -19.70 11.11
CA VAL A 215 14.81 -21.01 10.74
C VAL A 215 16.19 -20.88 10.10
N PRO A 216 16.41 -20.07 9.03
CA PRO A 216 17.74 -19.91 8.46
C PRO A 216 18.73 -19.24 9.44
N VAL A 217 18.30 -18.29 10.27
CA VAL A 217 19.16 -17.65 11.28
C VAL A 217 19.62 -18.66 12.35
N LEU A 218 18.71 -19.51 12.86
CA LEU A 218 19.06 -20.59 13.78
C LEU A 218 20.04 -21.59 13.16
N PHE A 219 19.85 -21.91 11.88
CA PHE A 219 20.73 -22.81 11.14
C PHE A 219 22.15 -22.23 11.02
N VAL A 220 22.29 -20.94 10.70
CA VAL A 220 23.58 -20.24 10.65
C VAL A 220 24.27 -20.27 12.02
N ILE A 221 23.55 -19.96 13.10
CA ILE A 221 24.10 -19.96 14.47
C ILE A 221 24.54 -21.37 14.88
N MET A 222 23.80 -22.41 14.51
CA MET A 222 24.19 -23.80 14.77
C MET A 222 25.36 -24.28 13.93
N CYS A 223 25.50 -23.82 12.68
CA CYS A 223 26.59 -24.24 11.80
C CYS A 223 27.91 -23.50 12.09
N LEU A 224 27.85 -22.28 12.64
CA LEU A 224 29.03 -21.44 12.89
C LEU A 224 30.11 -22.13 13.76
N PRO A 225 29.77 -22.81 14.88
CA PRO A 225 30.74 -23.55 15.68
C PRO A 225 31.38 -24.73 14.93
N PHE A 226 30.61 -25.43 14.10
CA PHE A 226 31.11 -26.55 13.29
C PHE A 226 32.08 -26.06 12.22
N VAL A 227 31.75 -24.96 11.55
CA VAL A 227 32.61 -24.33 10.56
C VAL A 227 33.90 -23.84 11.20
N LEU A 228 33.82 -23.13 12.33
CA LEU A 228 35.00 -22.69 13.10
C LEU A 228 35.85 -23.88 13.57
N TYR A 229 35.24 -24.93 14.09
CA TYR A 229 35.93 -26.16 14.46
C TYR A 229 36.68 -26.78 13.26
N PHE A 230 36.05 -26.81 12.09
CA PHE A 230 36.63 -27.35 10.87
C PHE A 230 37.83 -26.51 10.41
N PHE A 231 37.75 -25.18 10.47
CA PHE A 231 38.87 -24.28 10.16
C PHE A 231 40.05 -24.49 11.12
N LEU A 232 39.81 -24.56 12.42
CA LEU A 232 40.86 -24.83 13.42
C LEU A 232 41.56 -26.19 13.18
N LYS A 233 40.79 -27.22 12.79
CA LYS A 233 41.33 -28.54 12.41
C LYS A 233 42.19 -28.50 11.15
N ILE A 234 41.85 -27.65 10.18
CA ILE A 234 42.64 -27.48 8.95
C ILE A 234 43.96 -26.80 9.28
N GLU A 235 43.95 -25.72 10.08
CA GLU A 235 45.17 -25.02 10.51
C GLU A 235 46.13 -25.95 11.25
N GLU A 236 45.62 -26.78 12.17
CA GLU A 236 46.41 -27.77 12.90
C GLU A 236 47.13 -28.75 11.94
N LYS A 237 46.43 -29.23 10.90
CA LYS A 237 47.01 -30.12 9.88
C LYS A 237 48.04 -29.39 9.02
N TYR A 238 47.78 -28.16 8.63
CA TYR A 238 48.69 -27.35 7.82
C TYR A 238 50.01 -27.08 8.56
N ASN A 239 49.93 -26.64 9.82
CA ASN A 239 51.09 -26.40 10.67
C ASN A 239 51.92 -27.68 10.89
N LYS A 240 51.26 -28.83 11.05
CA LYS A 240 51.95 -30.12 11.14
C LYS A 240 52.70 -30.48 9.86
N TYR A 241 52.11 -30.21 8.69
CA TYR A 241 52.75 -30.46 7.40
C TYR A 241 53.97 -29.56 7.16
N GLU A 242 53.87 -28.27 7.51
CA GLU A 242 54.97 -27.31 7.39
C GLU A 242 56.16 -27.65 8.30
N ASN A 243 55.90 -28.11 9.52
CA ASN A 243 56.92 -28.61 10.44
C ASN A 243 57.60 -29.90 9.93
N LEU A 244 56.89 -30.77 9.20
CA LEU A 244 57.52 -31.96 8.61
C LEU A 244 58.44 -31.58 7.45
N LYS A 245 58.01 -30.63 6.62
CA LYS A 245 58.79 -30.17 5.46
C LYS A 245 60.10 -29.49 5.85
N SER A 246 60.08 -28.61 6.86
CA SER A 246 61.29 -27.95 7.38
C SER A 246 62.31 -28.96 7.94
N ASN A 247 61.85 -29.95 8.71
CA ASN A 247 62.72 -31.02 9.23
C ASN A 247 63.36 -31.90 8.13
N GLU A 248 62.75 -32.01 6.95
CA GLU A 248 63.33 -32.74 5.81
C GLU A 248 64.38 -31.91 5.04
N GLU A 249 64.23 -30.59 5.01
CA GLU A 249 65.21 -29.67 4.42
C GLU A 249 66.47 -29.59 5.29
N ASP A 250 66.33 -29.50 6.61
CA ASP A 250 67.45 -29.50 7.56
C ASP A 250 68.28 -30.80 7.52
N LYS A 251 67.67 -31.93 7.16
CA LYS A 251 68.38 -33.22 7.00
C LYS A 251 69.16 -33.34 5.69
N ARG A 252 68.89 -32.49 4.70
CA ARG A 252 69.58 -32.51 3.39
C ARG A 252 70.77 -31.58 3.33
N ASN A 253 70.83 -30.57 4.19
CA ASN A 253 71.94 -29.64 4.33
C ASN A 253 73.00 -30.20 5.29
#